data_AF-A0A661TEL0-F1
#
_entry.id   AF-A0A661TEL0-F1
#
_cell.length_a   1.000
_cell.length_b   1.000
_cell.length_c   1.000
_cell.angle_alpha   90.00
_cell.angle_beta   90.00
_cell.angle_gamma   90.00
#
_symmetry.space_group_name_H-M   'P 1'
#
loop_
_entity.id
_entity.type
_entity.pdbx_description
1 polymer ?
#
loop_
_entity_poly.entity_id
_entity_poly.type
_entity_poly.pdbx_seq_one_letter_code
_entity_poly.pdbx_strand_id
1 'polypeptide(L)'
;MDTDKCIACGLCASKCPRKVDDEYNEKLGKRKAIYVPYSQAVPLKYTIDPDACIYLTKNRCGACEKICPSHAINFADTEKEKTLHVGSVILSTGFSSFDPGKLDNLSFNQHPDIVTSMGFERLHSATGPHGGHLVLPSDKKHAREPEKIAWHQCVWSRDENRCKNSYC
;
A
#
# COMPACT_ATOMS: atom_id res chain seq x y z
N MET A 1 3.16 -16.61 -8.55
CA MET A 1 4.61 -16.33 -8.74
C MET A 1 5.38 -17.39 -7.96
N ASP A 2 6.43 -17.96 -8.55
CA ASP A 2 7.26 -18.96 -7.88
C ASP A 2 8.13 -18.29 -6.81
N THR A 3 7.78 -18.50 -5.54
CA THR A 3 8.45 -17.87 -4.40
C THR A 3 9.86 -18.41 -4.19
N ASP A 4 10.13 -19.66 -4.56
CA ASP A 4 11.43 -20.29 -4.32
C ASP A 4 12.47 -19.80 -5.32
N LYS A 5 12.07 -19.55 -6.57
CA LYS A 5 12.95 -19.00 -7.62
C LYS A 5 13.14 -17.48 -7.54
N CYS A 6 12.24 -16.76 -6.89
CA CYS A 6 12.32 -15.29 -6.89
C CYS A 6 13.50 -14.81 -6.03
N ILE A 7 14.44 -14.09 -6.64
CA ILE A 7 15.61 -13.50 -5.96
C ILE A 7 15.41 -12.03 -5.56
N ALA A 8 14.19 -11.49 -5.70
CA ALA A 8 13.83 -10.12 -5.34
C ALA A 8 14.72 -9.00 -5.94
N CYS A 9 15.21 -9.19 -7.17
CA CYS A 9 16.09 -8.20 -7.84
C CYS A 9 15.38 -6.93 -8.35
N GLY A 10 14.05 -6.92 -8.44
CA GLY A 10 13.26 -5.74 -8.84
C GLY A 10 13.20 -5.39 -10.33
N LEU A 11 13.88 -6.14 -11.20
CA LEU A 11 13.84 -5.94 -12.66
C LEU A 11 12.43 -6.04 -13.24
N CYS A 12 11.60 -6.91 -12.69
CA CYS A 12 10.23 -7.10 -13.16
C CYS A 12 9.34 -5.87 -12.88
N ALA A 13 9.51 -5.21 -11.73
CA ALA A 13 8.78 -4.00 -11.36
C ALA A 13 9.24 -2.79 -12.18
N SER A 14 10.55 -2.65 -12.42
CA SER A 14 11.08 -1.53 -13.21
C SER A 14 10.54 -1.51 -14.65
N LYS A 15 10.28 -2.69 -15.24
CA LYS A 15 9.71 -2.84 -16.59
C LYS A 15 8.19 -2.90 -16.65
N CYS A 16 7.50 -3.00 -15.51
CA CYS A 16 6.03 -3.02 -15.50
C CYS A 16 5.46 -1.66 -15.95
N PRO A 17 4.63 -1.60 -17.01
CA PRO A 17 4.06 -0.33 -17.48
C PRO A 17 2.89 0.16 -16.62
N ARG A 18 2.19 -0.73 -15.92
CA ARG A 18 1.02 -0.37 -15.10
C ARG A 18 1.47 0.27 -13.79
N LYS A 19 0.95 1.46 -13.52
CA LYS A 19 1.02 2.14 -12.23
C LYS A 19 -0.30 1.96 -11.48
N VAL A 20 -0.21 1.72 -10.17
CA VAL A 20 -1.35 1.49 -9.25
C VAL A 20 -1.11 2.37 -8.03
N ASP A 21 -2.17 2.77 -7.34
CA ASP A 21 -2.03 3.43 -6.04
C ASP A 21 -1.33 2.50 -5.05
N ASP A 22 -0.41 3.06 -4.26
CA ASP A 22 0.33 2.30 -3.26
C ASP A 22 -0.43 2.32 -1.93
N GLU A 23 -1.10 1.21 -1.61
CA GLU A 23 -1.92 1.07 -0.41
C GLU A 23 -1.08 1.12 0.85
N TYR A 24 0.15 0.59 0.84
CA TYR A 24 1.05 0.63 1.99
C TYR A 24 1.49 2.07 2.30
N ASN A 25 1.61 2.90 1.26
CA ASN A 25 1.93 4.33 1.38
C ASN A 25 0.68 5.23 1.41
N GLU A 26 -0.47 4.72 1.86
CA GLU A 26 -1.72 5.50 2.03
C GLU A 26 -2.14 6.25 0.74
N LYS A 27 -1.87 5.65 -0.43
CA LYS A 27 -2.13 6.21 -1.78
C LYS A 27 -1.39 7.52 -2.08
N LEU A 28 -0.39 7.89 -1.27
CA LEU A 28 0.48 9.06 -1.47
C LEU A 28 1.54 8.82 -2.55
N GLY A 29 1.70 7.57 -2.99
CA GLY A 29 2.62 7.16 -4.04
C GLY A 29 1.96 6.24 -5.06
N LYS A 30 2.73 5.90 -6.10
CA LYS A 30 2.33 4.88 -7.08
C LYS A 30 3.27 3.70 -7.01
N ARG A 31 2.73 2.50 -6.89
CA ARG A 31 3.44 1.24 -7.10
C ARG A 31 3.20 0.70 -8.50
N LYS A 32 3.80 -0.46 -8.79
CA LYS A 32 3.60 -1.22 -10.03
C LYS A 32 2.63 -2.37 -9.77
N ALA A 33 2.08 -2.96 -10.84
CA ALA A 33 1.22 -4.15 -10.70
C ALA A 33 2.00 -5.36 -10.19
N ILE A 34 3.30 -5.47 -10.49
CA ILE A 34 4.22 -6.39 -9.82
C ILE A 34 5.09 -5.61 -8.83
N TYR A 35 5.00 -5.95 -7.55
CA TYR A 35 5.55 -5.13 -6.46
C TYR A 35 5.98 -5.98 -5.27
N VAL A 36 6.72 -5.37 -4.35
CA VAL A 36 6.91 -5.86 -2.97
C VAL A 36 6.18 -4.87 -2.07
N PRO A 37 5.43 -5.30 -1.03
CA PRO A 37 4.67 -4.39 -0.19
C PRO A 37 5.51 -3.27 0.44
N TYR A 38 6.71 -3.60 0.93
CA TYR A 38 7.68 -2.64 1.47
C TYR A 38 9.10 -3.19 1.38
N SER A 39 10.11 -2.34 1.49
CA SER A 39 11.52 -2.68 1.23
C SER A 39 12.09 -3.80 2.09
N GLN A 40 11.56 -4.00 3.29
CA GLN A 40 12.01 -5.00 4.26
C GLN A 40 10.99 -6.15 4.43
N ALA A 41 10.11 -6.37 3.45
CA ALA A 41 9.08 -7.40 3.53
C ALA A 41 9.67 -8.78 3.82
N VAL A 42 9.00 -9.56 4.67
CA VAL A 42 9.35 -10.95 4.98
C VAL A 42 8.15 -11.85 4.66
N PRO A 43 8.28 -12.79 3.71
CA PRO A 43 9.44 -13.03 2.86
C PRO A 43 9.64 -11.91 1.83
N LEU A 44 10.90 -11.59 1.50
CA LEU A 44 11.22 -10.58 0.50
C LEU A 44 11.00 -11.17 -0.90
N LYS A 45 9.75 -11.12 -1.37
CA LYS A 45 9.31 -11.70 -2.64
C LYS A 45 8.36 -10.74 -3.32
N TYR A 46 8.46 -10.65 -4.64
CA TYR A 46 7.51 -9.90 -5.44
C TYR A 46 6.14 -10.60 -5.44
N THR A 47 5.09 -9.84 -5.70
CA THR A 47 3.75 -10.36 -5.94
C THR A 47 3.14 -9.63 -7.12
N ILE A 48 2.19 -10.28 -7.79
CA ILE A 48 1.46 -9.69 -8.92
C ILE A 48 0.04 -9.42 -8.43
N ASP A 49 -0.37 -8.16 -8.53
CA ASP A 49 -1.75 -7.74 -8.34
C ASP A 49 -2.61 -8.23 -9.52
N PRO A 50 -3.53 -9.19 -9.30
CA PRO A 50 -4.32 -9.77 -10.38
C PRO A 50 -5.27 -8.75 -11.03
N ASP A 51 -5.81 -7.82 -10.24
CA ASP A 51 -6.79 -6.83 -10.69
C ASP A 51 -6.14 -5.70 -11.50
N ALA A 52 -4.88 -5.38 -11.20
CA ALA A 52 -4.14 -4.38 -11.95
C ALA A 52 -3.33 -4.95 -13.13
N CYS A 53 -2.97 -6.22 -13.11
CA CYS A 53 -2.06 -6.81 -14.10
C CYS A 53 -2.70 -6.87 -15.50
N ILE A 54 -2.04 -6.26 -16.49
CA ILE A 54 -2.52 -6.24 -17.89
C ILE A 54 -2.50 -7.64 -18.52
N TYR A 55 -1.59 -8.52 -18.08
CA TYR A 55 -1.57 -9.91 -18.55
C TYR A 55 -2.78 -10.67 -18.00
N LEU A 56 -3.01 -10.63 -16.69
CA LEU A 56 -4.10 -11.41 -16.07
C LEU A 56 -5.48 -10.88 -16.45
N THR A 57 -5.64 -9.57 -16.65
CA THR A 57 -6.93 -8.96 -17.02
C THR A 57 -7.22 -8.96 -18.52
N LYS A 58 -6.20 -8.83 -19.38
CA LYS A 58 -6.40 -8.61 -20.82
C LYS A 58 -5.56 -9.53 -21.72
N ASN A 59 -4.73 -10.40 -21.15
CA ASN A 59 -3.83 -11.32 -21.87
C ASN A 59 -2.95 -10.65 -22.95
N ARG A 60 -2.44 -9.43 -22.67
CA ARG A 60 -1.66 -8.61 -23.65
C ARG A 60 -0.28 -8.15 -23.19
N CYS A 61 0.18 -8.54 -22.01
CA CYS A 61 1.48 -8.12 -21.48
C CYS A 61 2.46 -9.33 -21.38
N GLY A 62 3.51 -9.22 -20.56
CA GLY A 62 4.55 -10.26 -20.43
C GLY A 62 5.98 -9.71 -20.30
N ALA A 63 6.13 -8.38 -20.21
CA ALA A 63 7.45 -7.75 -20.08
C ALA A 63 8.20 -8.19 -18.81
N CYS A 64 7.47 -8.37 -17.70
CA CYS A 64 8.05 -8.81 -16.44
C CYS A 64 8.60 -10.24 -16.52
N GLU A 65 7.90 -11.16 -17.19
CA GLU A 65 8.32 -12.55 -17.40
C GLU A 65 9.60 -12.61 -18.23
N LYS A 66 9.65 -11.88 -19.36
CA LYS A 66 10.80 -11.85 -20.28
C LYS A 66 12.09 -11.34 -19.64
N ILE A 67 12.00 -10.41 -18.69
CA ILE A 67 13.17 -9.79 -18.04
C ILE A 67 13.60 -10.52 -16.76
N CYS A 68 12.82 -11.49 -16.27
CA CYS A 68 13.10 -12.16 -15.01
C CYS A 68 14.25 -13.18 -15.18
N PRO A 69 15.44 -12.95 -14.58
CA PRO A 69 16.59 -13.83 -14.79
C PRO A 69 16.42 -15.21 -14.16
N SER A 70 15.61 -15.31 -13.10
CA SER A 70 15.34 -16.58 -12.40
C SER A 70 14.08 -17.28 -12.87
N HIS A 71 13.40 -16.75 -13.90
CA HIS A 71 12.16 -17.30 -14.46
C HIS A 71 11.10 -17.62 -13.38
N ALA A 72 11.00 -16.74 -12.38
CA ALA A 72 10.10 -16.92 -11.22
C ALA A 72 8.64 -16.51 -11.50
N ILE A 73 8.36 -15.86 -12.62
CA ILE A 73 7.00 -15.40 -12.94
C ILE A 73 6.22 -16.55 -13.54
N ASN A 74 5.11 -16.89 -12.89
CA ASN A 74 4.15 -17.89 -13.35
C ASN A 74 2.76 -17.26 -13.28
N PHE A 75 2.14 -17.03 -14.43
CA PHE A 75 0.79 -16.47 -14.55
C PHE A 75 -0.32 -17.53 -14.43
N ALA A 76 0.02 -18.81 -14.54
CA ALA A 76 -0.91 -19.93 -14.37
C ALA A 76 -1.01 -20.41 -12.91
N ASP A 77 -0.38 -19.70 -11.98
CA ASP A 77 -0.42 -20.00 -10.55
C ASP A 77 -1.80 -19.67 -9.98
N THR A 78 -2.46 -20.66 -9.38
CA THR A 78 -3.83 -20.54 -8.84
C THR A 78 -3.85 -20.75 -7.34
N GLU A 79 -4.97 -20.38 -6.72
CA GLU A 79 -5.25 -20.65 -5.32
C GLU A 79 -5.11 -22.16 -5.01
N LYS A 80 -4.61 -22.46 -3.80
CA LYS A 80 -4.40 -23.81 -3.30
C LYS A 80 -4.99 -23.91 -1.91
N GLU A 81 -5.92 -24.83 -1.70
CA GLU A 81 -6.42 -25.15 -0.38
C GLU A 81 -5.42 -26.03 0.38
N LYS A 82 -5.21 -25.74 1.66
CA LYS A 82 -4.34 -26.52 2.55
C LYS A 82 -5.12 -26.92 3.79
N THR A 83 -5.17 -28.21 4.08
CA THR A 83 -5.75 -28.73 5.33
C THR A 83 -4.64 -28.88 6.37
N LEU A 84 -4.83 -28.28 7.54
CA LEU A 84 -3.91 -28.33 8.67
C LEU A 84 -4.62 -28.90 9.89
N HIS A 85 -4.03 -29.91 10.53
CA HIS A 85 -4.53 -30.45 11.80
C HIS A 85 -3.79 -29.75 12.95
N VAL A 86 -4.50 -28.90 13.69
CA VAL A 86 -3.94 -28.09 14.78
C VAL A 86 -4.74 -28.30 16.07
N GLY A 87 -4.08 -28.18 17.23
CA GLY A 87 -4.75 -28.29 18.53
C GLY A 87 -5.42 -27.01 19.02
N SER A 88 -5.00 -25.85 18.52
CA SER A 88 -5.51 -24.53 18.92
C SER A 88 -5.29 -23.49 17.83
N VAL A 89 -6.08 -22.42 17.83
CA VAL A 89 -5.97 -21.27 16.92
C VAL A 89 -5.85 -19.98 17.74
N ILE A 90 -4.92 -19.10 17.35
CA ILE A 90 -4.75 -17.77 17.94
C ILE A 90 -5.20 -16.72 16.92
N LEU A 91 -6.08 -15.80 17.30
CA LEU A 91 -6.54 -14.71 16.44
C LEU A 91 -5.72 -13.44 16.70
N SER A 92 -4.99 -12.96 15.69
CA SER A 92 -4.12 -11.79 15.78
C SER A 92 -4.16 -10.93 14.49
N THR A 93 -5.36 -10.62 14.00
CA THR A 93 -5.57 -9.87 12.73
C THR A 93 -5.32 -8.36 12.83
N GLY A 94 -5.01 -7.85 14.03
CA GLY A 94 -4.72 -6.44 14.26
C GLY A 94 -5.96 -5.54 14.16
N PHE A 95 -5.77 -4.34 13.61
CA PHE A 95 -6.80 -3.31 13.45
C PHE A 95 -6.60 -2.56 12.12
N SER A 96 -7.60 -1.77 11.74
CA SER A 96 -7.53 -0.83 10.61
C SER A 96 -7.76 0.60 11.10
N SER A 97 -7.08 1.58 10.52
CA SER A 97 -7.36 2.99 10.78
C SER A 97 -8.74 3.38 10.25
N PHE A 98 -9.34 4.38 10.89
CA PHE A 98 -10.57 4.99 10.37
C PHE A 98 -10.30 5.74 9.06
N ASP A 99 -11.30 5.78 8.18
CA ASP A 99 -11.32 6.54 6.94
C ASP A 99 -12.05 7.89 7.12
N PRO A 100 -11.33 9.03 7.27
CA PRO A 100 -11.95 10.34 7.50
C PRO A 100 -12.70 10.87 6.29
N GLY A 101 -12.61 10.24 5.11
CA GLY A 101 -13.42 10.59 3.96
C GLY A 101 -14.91 10.42 4.19
N LYS A 102 -15.31 9.68 5.24
CA LYS A 102 -16.70 9.52 5.68
C LYS A 102 -17.22 10.71 6.51
N LEU A 103 -16.35 11.61 6.93
CA LEU A 103 -16.70 12.81 7.70
C LEU A 103 -16.80 14.03 6.78
N ASP A 104 -17.92 14.72 6.86
CA ASP A 104 -18.21 15.93 6.08
C ASP A 104 -17.54 17.19 6.64
N ASN A 105 -17.22 17.20 7.94
CA ASN A 105 -16.73 18.36 8.67
C ASN A 105 -15.21 18.55 8.62
N LEU A 106 -14.46 17.56 8.12
CA LEU A 106 -13.00 17.61 8.05
C LEU A 106 -12.47 17.93 6.65
N SER A 107 -13.33 18.00 5.63
CA SER A 107 -12.92 18.27 4.24
C SER A 107 -11.79 17.35 3.74
N PHE A 108 -11.64 16.15 4.30
CA PHE A 108 -10.54 15.22 4.00
C PHE A 108 -10.42 14.91 2.51
N ASN A 109 -11.56 14.60 1.87
CA ASN A 109 -11.62 14.33 0.43
C ASN A 109 -11.53 15.60 -0.45
N GLN A 110 -11.57 16.79 0.14
CA GLN A 110 -11.60 18.06 -0.58
C GLN A 110 -10.22 18.75 -0.58
N HIS A 111 -9.34 18.44 0.39
CA HIS A 111 -8.06 19.11 0.53
C HIS A 111 -6.90 18.11 0.62
N PRO A 112 -5.98 18.07 -0.36
CA PRO A 112 -4.91 17.07 -0.43
C PRO A 112 -3.91 17.17 0.74
N ASP A 113 -3.74 18.35 1.36
CA ASP A 113 -2.83 18.49 2.51
C ASP A 113 -3.44 18.04 3.85
N ILE A 114 -4.68 17.54 3.86
CA ILE A 114 -5.26 16.87 5.03
C ILE A 114 -4.95 15.38 4.90
N VAL A 115 -4.10 14.88 5.79
CA VAL A 115 -3.67 13.47 5.80
C VAL A 115 -4.06 12.80 7.11
N THR A 116 -4.24 11.48 7.08
CA THR A 116 -4.38 10.68 8.30
C THR A 116 -3.06 10.63 9.06
N SER A 117 -3.08 10.23 10.34
CA SER A 117 -1.85 9.96 11.09
C SER A 117 -0.99 8.90 10.40
N MET A 118 -1.61 7.84 9.87
CA MET A 118 -0.91 6.82 9.06
C MET A 118 -0.30 7.43 7.79
N GLY A 119 -1.03 8.29 7.09
CA GLY A 119 -0.50 9.00 5.92
C GLY A 119 0.69 9.88 6.27
N PHE A 120 0.62 10.61 7.38
CA PHE A 120 1.73 11.41 7.89
C PHE A 120 2.96 10.55 8.23
N GLU A 121 2.79 9.41 8.90
CA GLU A 121 3.87 8.45 9.14
C GLU A 121 4.51 7.98 7.83
N ARG A 122 3.71 7.72 6.79
CA ARG A 122 4.25 7.35 5.47
C ARG A 122 5.01 8.49 4.81
N LEU A 123 4.56 9.75 4.92
CA LEU A 123 5.31 10.92 4.43
C LEU A 123 6.66 11.06 5.15
N HIS A 124 6.68 10.89 6.47
CA HIS A 124 7.88 11.04 7.30
C HIS A 124 8.82 9.83 7.26
N SER A 125 8.34 8.65 6.84
CA SER A 125 9.15 7.43 6.79
C SER A 125 10.29 7.56 5.78
N ALA A 126 11.50 7.17 6.18
CA ALA A 126 12.66 7.05 5.27
C ALA A 126 12.43 6.06 4.11
N THR A 127 11.52 5.09 4.28
CA THR A 127 11.09 4.14 3.25
C THR A 127 9.77 4.54 2.58
N GLY A 128 9.29 5.74 2.90
CA GLY A 128 8.08 6.33 2.33
C GLY A 128 8.29 6.89 0.93
N PRO A 129 7.23 7.41 0.30
CA PRO A 129 7.26 7.89 -1.08
C PRO A 129 8.20 9.08 -1.30
N HIS A 130 8.57 9.80 -0.24
CA HIS A 130 9.42 10.99 -0.28
C HIS A 130 10.73 10.83 0.49
N GLY A 131 11.13 9.59 0.82
CA GLY A 131 12.41 9.31 1.47
C GLY A 131 12.57 9.95 2.86
N GLY A 132 11.46 10.24 3.53
CA GLY A 132 11.42 10.86 4.86
C GLY A 132 11.33 12.39 4.87
N HIS A 133 11.33 13.03 3.69
CA HIS A 133 11.09 14.46 3.58
C HIS A 133 9.60 14.77 3.65
N LEU A 134 9.22 15.60 4.62
CA LEU A 134 7.84 16.07 4.75
C LEU A 134 7.53 17.06 3.62
N VAL A 135 6.60 16.68 2.75
CA VAL A 135 6.16 17.52 1.63
C VAL A 135 4.67 17.77 1.73
N LEU A 136 4.21 18.90 1.19
CA LEU A 136 2.79 19.16 1.00
C LEU A 136 2.23 18.28 -0.12
N PRO A 137 1.26 17.37 0.13
CA PRO A 137 0.68 16.54 -0.92
C PRO A 137 0.03 17.34 -2.07
N SER A 138 -0.43 18.56 -1.81
CA SER A 138 -0.91 19.51 -2.84
C SER A 138 0.16 19.90 -3.84
N ASP A 139 1.44 19.93 -3.41
CA ASP A 139 2.56 20.25 -4.27
C ASP A 139 3.02 19.04 -5.08
N LYS A 140 2.57 18.97 -6.33
CA LYS A 140 2.94 17.92 -7.29
C LYS A 140 4.44 17.85 -7.59
N LYS A 141 5.21 18.90 -7.28
CA LYS A 141 6.67 18.88 -7.44
C LYS A 141 7.38 18.36 -6.20
N HIS A 142 6.66 18.19 -5.08
CA HIS A 142 7.19 17.75 -3.79
C HIS A 142 8.41 18.59 -3.34
N ALA A 143 8.36 19.89 -3.61
CA ALA A 143 9.46 20.83 -3.35
C ALA A 143 9.21 21.71 -2.13
N ARG A 144 7.97 21.76 -1.64
CA ARG A 144 7.58 22.56 -0.47
C ARG A 144 7.34 21.69 0.76
N GLU A 145 7.99 22.08 1.84
CA GLU A 145 7.80 21.51 3.17
C GLU A 145 6.73 22.33 3.95
N PRO A 146 5.95 21.70 4.84
CA PRO A 146 4.99 22.43 5.67
C PRO A 146 5.69 23.27 6.73
N GLU A 147 5.46 24.59 6.74
CA GLU A 147 5.97 25.49 7.80
C GLU A 147 5.16 25.38 9.10
N LYS A 148 3.89 24.96 9.01
CA LYS A 148 2.96 24.84 10.13
C LYS A 148 2.12 23.58 9.97
N ILE A 149 1.98 22.84 11.07
CA ILE A 149 1.20 21.60 11.12
C ILE A 149 0.20 21.72 12.26
N ALA A 150 -1.05 21.30 12.01
CA ALA A 150 -2.09 21.18 13.03
C ALA A 150 -2.50 19.71 13.16
N TRP A 151 -2.60 19.24 14.40
CA TRP A 151 -3.08 17.89 14.71
C TRP A 151 -4.50 17.96 15.25
N HIS A 152 -5.40 17.20 14.62
CA HIS A 152 -6.79 17.08 15.08
C HIS A 152 -6.99 15.71 15.73
N GLN A 153 -7.12 15.71 17.05
CA GLN A 153 -7.20 14.49 17.85
C GLN A 153 -8.62 13.94 17.87
N CYS A 154 -8.74 12.66 18.26
CA CYS A 154 -10.03 11.98 18.48
C CYS A 154 -10.94 11.95 17.24
N VAL A 155 -10.38 12.00 16.03
CA VAL A 155 -11.18 11.82 14.81
C VAL A 155 -11.77 10.42 14.83
N TRP A 156 -13.11 10.33 14.90
CA TRP A 156 -13.88 9.08 14.97
C TRP A 156 -13.72 8.25 16.25
N SER A 157 -13.18 8.84 17.30
CA SER A 157 -13.09 8.24 18.64
C SER A 157 -13.58 9.24 19.66
N ARG A 158 -14.13 8.78 20.78
CA ARG A 158 -14.76 9.64 21.80
C ARG A 158 -15.85 10.56 21.23
N ASP A 159 -16.59 10.07 20.23
CA ASP A 159 -17.66 10.77 19.55
C ASP A 159 -18.96 9.95 19.57
N GLU A 160 -19.82 10.26 20.54
CA GLU A 160 -21.16 9.68 20.66
C GLU A 160 -22.16 10.28 19.67
N ASN A 161 -21.92 11.50 19.21
CA ASN A 161 -22.90 12.26 18.43
C ASN A 161 -22.93 11.82 16.98
N ARG A 162 -21.77 11.57 16.36
CA ARG A 162 -21.68 11.23 14.92
C ARG A 162 -21.53 9.74 14.67
N CYS A 163 -20.72 9.04 15.46
CA CYS A 163 -20.37 7.64 15.18
C CYS A 163 -20.60 6.65 16.33
N LYS A 164 -21.03 7.11 17.51
CA LYS A 164 -21.26 6.26 18.71
C LYS A 164 -20.03 5.49 19.17
N ASN A 165 -18.84 6.02 18.86
CA ASN A 165 -17.59 5.48 19.36
C ASN A 165 -17.22 6.21 20.64
N SER A 166 -17.74 5.76 21.79
CA SER A 166 -17.36 6.30 23.11
C SER A 166 -15.93 5.98 23.51
N TYR A 167 -15.35 4.94 22.91
CA TYR A 167 -14.00 4.49 23.23
C TYR A 167 -12.95 5.52 22.82
N CYS A 168 -11.84 5.50 23.54
CA CYS A 168 -10.64 6.28 23.22
C CYS A 168 -9.90 5.68 22.03
#